data_AF-A0A7R9BWD2-F1
#
_entry.id   AF-A0A7R9BWD2-F1
#
_cell.length_a   1.000
_cell.length_b   1.000
_cell.length_c   1.000
_cell.angle_alpha   90.00
_cell.angle_beta   90.00
_cell.angle_gamma   90.00
#
_symmetry.space_group_name_H-M   'P 1'
#
loop_
_entity.id
_entity.type
_entity.pdbx_description
1 polymer ?
#
loop_
_entity_poly.entity_id
_entity_poly.type
_entity_poly.pdbx_seq_one_letter_code
_entity_poly.pdbx_strand_id
1 'polypeptide(L)'
;TLFKVLELAGNSVQDDVTASVIYLVGESTDQHGYSVRRLCRLLENSTEHQPLVQVAMYCLGEFGTPAMLDGSIGVLSGETDLGPISEETVLRLYQQVLQAGQRNALVTREYALSSAMKYCTRCQSVTVLTQLKELVSSFATNISVELQQRGLEFTQLFGPYEHLRNGLLERIPPLENRQAIREKNKASSANSSVLQKTVESEEVKSEPQETSGSAALLDLLSLDMEPALPAAPAPLSSENKENLLDILLNFGGGGEAPLATNILEAPTTTTSNSIFDGFGDLSSLNSVVEKPRAPSVSFYEKHGLKLDVVEKPRAPSVSFYEKHGLKLEFEFSSAEIDVVGIPTAVMTLTATNSGAVPVSNFLFQAAVPKTFQLQLSPPSGTTVGGSGGRVTQTVKVRSLAAVPPALRMRVKLSFSIGSVDQADQCEINQFPALCWSN
;
A
#
# COMPACT_ATOMS: atom_id res chain seq x y z
N THR A 1 0.93 4.58 -34.32
CA THR A 1 2.04 5.57 -34.33
C THR A 1 2.88 5.51 -33.06
N LEU A 2 2.28 5.62 -31.86
CA LEU A 2 3.00 5.67 -30.58
C LEU A 2 4.07 4.56 -30.38
N PHE A 3 3.73 3.28 -30.60
CA PHE A 3 4.70 2.19 -30.48
C PHE A 3 5.88 2.29 -31.49
N LYS A 4 5.68 2.92 -32.65
CA LYS A 4 6.74 3.20 -33.62
C LYS A 4 7.69 4.31 -33.13
N VAL A 5 7.17 5.27 -32.36
CA VAL A 5 8.01 6.30 -31.70
C VAL A 5 8.87 5.67 -30.60
N LEU A 6 8.31 4.77 -29.79
CA LEU A 6 9.07 4.01 -28.78
C LEU A 6 10.15 3.13 -29.44
N GLU A 7 9.84 2.50 -30.57
CA GLU A 7 10.79 1.71 -31.37
C GLU A 7 11.93 2.57 -31.94
N LEU A 8 11.63 3.75 -32.47
CA LEU A 8 12.64 4.63 -33.10
C LEU A 8 13.46 5.46 -32.09
N ALA A 9 12.87 5.86 -30.95
CA ALA A 9 13.56 6.62 -29.92
C ALA A 9 14.32 5.71 -28.92
N GLY A 10 13.95 4.44 -28.82
CA GLY A 10 14.65 3.44 -28.02
C GLY A 10 14.86 3.85 -26.56
N ASN A 11 16.12 3.84 -26.12
CA ASN A 11 16.50 4.18 -24.74
C ASN A 11 16.62 5.70 -24.48
N SER A 12 16.30 6.57 -25.46
CA SER A 12 16.27 8.03 -25.30
C SER A 12 14.93 8.55 -24.74
N VAL A 13 13.98 7.66 -24.46
CA VAL A 13 12.65 8.00 -23.94
C VAL A 13 12.71 8.09 -22.41
N GLN A 14 12.15 9.17 -21.85
CA GLN A 14 12.04 9.39 -20.40
C GLN A 14 10.94 8.52 -19.78
N ASP A 15 11.11 8.11 -18.53
CA ASP A 15 10.17 7.23 -17.81
C ASP A 15 8.74 7.80 -17.70
N ASP A 16 8.60 9.14 -17.63
CA ASP A 16 7.31 9.84 -17.66
C ASP A 16 6.50 9.52 -18.93
N VAL A 17 7.18 9.29 -20.06
CA VAL A 17 6.55 8.90 -21.33
C VAL A 17 6.11 7.45 -21.27
N THR A 18 6.89 6.55 -20.68
CA THR A 18 6.52 5.14 -20.42
C THR A 18 5.22 5.07 -19.61
N ALA A 19 5.15 5.82 -18.51
CA ALA A 19 3.94 5.90 -17.68
C ALA A 19 2.75 6.51 -18.44
N SER A 20 2.98 7.57 -19.22
CA SER A 20 1.95 8.20 -20.05
C SER A 20 1.41 7.28 -21.15
N VAL A 21 2.25 6.41 -21.73
CA VAL A 21 1.85 5.40 -22.71
C VAL A 21 1.00 4.32 -22.04
N ILE A 22 1.43 3.79 -20.89
CA ILE A 22 0.68 2.79 -20.11
C ILE A 22 -0.72 3.32 -19.78
N TYR A 23 -0.79 4.57 -19.29
CA TYR A 23 -2.05 5.24 -19.00
C TYR A 23 -2.96 5.37 -20.23
N LEU A 24 -2.41 5.86 -21.35
CA LEU A 24 -3.19 6.03 -22.58
C LEU A 24 -3.71 4.70 -23.13
N VAL A 25 -2.92 3.62 -23.05
CA VAL A 25 -3.36 2.28 -23.46
C VAL A 25 -4.51 1.82 -22.57
N GLY A 26 -4.40 1.96 -21.25
CA GLY A 26 -5.42 1.53 -20.28
C GLY A 26 -6.75 2.30 -20.36
N GLU A 27 -6.73 3.56 -20.81
CA GLU A 27 -7.93 4.32 -21.15
C GLU A 27 -8.59 3.79 -22.44
N SER A 28 -7.79 3.36 -23.42
CA SER A 28 -8.26 2.87 -24.73
C SER A 28 -8.67 1.39 -24.72
N THR A 29 -9.74 1.06 -23.99
CA THR A 29 -10.22 -0.32 -23.79
C THR A 29 -10.38 -1.12 -25.09
N ASP A 30 -10.82 -0.46 -26.15
CA ASP A 30 -11.11 -1.06 -27.45
C ASP A 30 -9.84 -1.48 -28.22
N GLN A 31 -8.67 -0.93 -27.84
CA GLN A 31 -7.40 -1.14 -28.53
C GLN A 31 -6.43 -2.05 -27.77
N HIS A 32 -6.85 -2.62 -26.63
CA HIS A 32 -6.03 -3.51 -25.81
C HIS A 32 -5.53 -4.74 -26.60
N GLY A 33 -6.40 -5.41 -27.37
CA GLY A 33 -6.05 -6.63 -28.13
C GLY A 33 -4.99 -6.38 -29.21
N TYR A 34 -5.14 -5.31 -29.98
CA TYR A 34 -4.12 -4.83 -30.93
C TYR A 34 -2.82 -4.45 -30.22
N SER A 35 -2.91 -3.70 -29.12
CA SER A 35 -1.74 -3.18 -28.40
C SER A 35 -0.85 -4.31 -27.87
N VAL A 36 -1.44 -5.31 -27.20
CA VAL A 36 -0.69 -6.49 -26.72
C VAL A 36 -0.05 -7.25 -27.88
N ARG A 37 -0.82 -7.60 -28.93
CA ARG A 37 -0.27 -8.34 -30.07
C ARG A 37 0.84 -7.59 -30.78
N ARG A 38 0.69 -6.27 -30.99
CA ARG A 38 1.72 -5.43 -31.61
C ARG A 38 2.98 -5.33 -30.73
N LEU A 39 2.83 -5.17 -29.42
CA LEU A 39 3.95 -5.08 -28.48
C LEU A 39 4.73 -6.40 -28.38
N CYS A 40 4.04 -7.55 -28.28
CA CYS A 40 4.69 -8.86 -28.29
C CYS A 40 5.51 -9.10 -29.57
N ARG A 41 4.97 -8.74 -30.75
CA ARG A 41 5.72 -8.83 -32.04
C ARG A 41 6.92 -7.88 -32.12
N LEU A 42 6.88 -6.74 -31.42
CA LEU A 42 8.05 -5.86 -31.31
C LEU A 42 9.12 -6.48 -30.40
N LEU A 43 8.72 -7.11 -29.29
CA LEU A 43 9.65 -7.82 -28.39
C LEU A 43 10.32 -9.05 -29.03
N GLU A 44 9.62 -9.77 -29.90
CA GLU A 44 10.21 -10.87 -30.68
C GLU A 44 11.44 -10.43 -31.49
N ASN A 45 11.45 -9.16 -31.95
CA ASN A 45 12.51 -8.61 -32.80
C ASN A 45 13.58 -7.85 -32.01
N SER A 46 13.23 -7.15 -30.94
CA SER A 46 14.19 -6.41 -30.09
C SER A 46 13.74 -6.30 -28.64
N THR A 47 14.65 -6.62 -27.72
CA THR A 47 14.54 -6.34 -26.28
C THR A 47 15.57 -5.33 -25.80
N GLU A 48 16.23 -4.60 -26.71
CA GLU A 48 17.28 -3.62 -26.36
C GLU A 48 16.70 -2.29 -25.82
N HIS A 49 15.45 -1.99 -26.19
CA HIS A 49 14.76 -0.75 -25.85
C HIS A 49 13.97 -0.90 -24.54
N GLN A 50 14.58 -0.52 -23.41
CA GLN A 50 14.03 -0.72 -22.07
C GLN A 50 12.62 -0.12 -21.88
N PRO A 51 12.31 1.12 -22.36
CA PRO A 51 10.96 1.68 -22.23
C PRO A 51 9.90 0.88 -22.99
N LEU A 52 10.24 0.38 -24.18
CA LEU A 52 9.37 -0.49 -24.98
C LEU A 52 9.10 -1.81 -24.26
N VAL A 53 10.13 -2.42 -23.66
CA VAL A 53 9.98 -3.64 -22.86
C VAL A 53 9.08 -3.40 -21.65
N GLN A 54 9.26 -2.31 -20.90
CA GLN A 54 8.42 -1.98 -19.74
C GLN A 54 6.93 -1.84 -20.10
N VAL A 55 6.61 -1.06 -21.14
CA VAL A 55 5.22 -0.94 -21.64
C VAL A 55 4.66 -2.29 -22.08
N ALA A 56 5.45 -3.07 -22.83
CA ALA A 56 5.02 -4.37 -23.35
C ALA A 56 4.74 -5.39 -22.23
N MET A 57 5.62 -5.49 -21.23
CA MET A 57 5.43 -6.38 -20.09
C MET A 57 4.20 -5.97 -19.26
N TYR A 58 4.01 -4.68 -19.00
CA TYR A 58 2.81 -4.19 -18.31
C TYR A 58 1.51 -4.55 -19.05
N CYS A 59 1.44 -4.22 -20.34
CA CYS A 59 0.24 -4.49 -21.16
C CYS A 59 -0.05 -5.99 -21.26
N LEU A 60 0.99 -6.83 -21.34
CA LEU A 60 0.88 -8.29 -21.36
C LEU A 60 0.37 -8.84 -20.02
N GLY A 61 0.77 -8.27 -18.89
CA GLY A 61 0.28 -8.67 -17.56
C GLY A 61 -1.18 -8.30 -17.30
N GLU A 62 -1.61 -7.09 -17.69
CA GLU A 62 -2.98 -6.62 -17.49
C GLU A 62 -3.97 -7.20 -18.50
N PHE A 63 -3.63 -7.10 -19.79
CA PHE A 63 -4.54 -7.32 -20.92
C PHE A 63 -4.22 -8.59 -21.72
N GLY A 64 -3.15 -9.32 -21.40
CA GLY A 64 -2.78 -10.59 -22.04
C GLY A 64 -3.68 -11.77 -21.63
N THR A 65 -4.99 -11.63 -21.79
CA THR A 65 -5.93 -12.75 -21.72
C THR A 65 -5.81 -13.60 -22.98
N PRO A 66 -5.83 -14.95 -22.92
CA PRO A 66 -5.64 -15.81 -24.09
C PRO A 66 -6.55 -15.48 -25.29
N ALA A 67 -7.80 -15.10 -25.04
CA ALA A 67 -8.75 -14.66 -26.09
C ALA A 67 -8.31 -13.40 -26.86
N MET A 68 -7.47 -12.53 -26.28
CA MET A 68 -6.91 -11.35 -26.95
C MET A 68 -5.60 -11.66 -27.69
N LEU A 69 -4.86 -12.68 -27.24
CA LEU A 69 -3.61 -13.17 -27.85
C LEU A 69 -3.86 -14.03 -29.09
N ASP A 70 -4.92 -14.84 -29.06
CA ASP A 70 -5.40 -15.68 -30.16
C ASP A 70 -6.09 -14.88 -31.29
N GLY A 71 -6.35 -13.58 -31.08
CA GLY A 71 -7.07 -12.75 -32.05
C GLY A 71 -8.59 -13.02 -32.10
N SER A 72 -9.13 -13.80 -31.17
CA SER A 72 -10.57 -14.03 -31.03
C SER A 72 -11.33 -12.79 -30.54
N ILE A 73 -10.67 -11.86 -29.82
CA ILE A 73 -11.26 -10.62 -29.29
C ILE A 73 -10.32 -9.43 -29.52
N GLY A 74 -10.89 -8.28 -29.91
CA GLY A 74 -10.14 -7.02 -30.07
C GLY A 74 -9.36 -6.92 -31.38
N VAL A 75 -9.97 -7.38 -32.48
CA VAL A 75 -9.46 -7.25 -33.85
C VAL A 75 -9.91 -5.92 -34.44
N LEU A 76 -8.96 -4.99 -34.63
CA LEU A 76 -9.21 -3.72 -35.31
C LEU A 76 -9.15 -3.87 -36.84
N SER A 77 -9.95 -3.07 -37.55
CA SER A 77 -9.99 -3.06 -39.01
C SER A 77 -8.63 -2.63 -39.60
N GLY A 78 -7.90 -3.58 -40.17
CA GLY A 78 -6.52 -3.40 -40.66
C GLY A 78 -5.52 -4.48 -40.19
N GLU A 79 -5.98 -5.51 -39.48
CA GLU A 79 -5.13 -6.50 -38.78
C GLU A 79 -4.66 -7.74 -39.56
N THR A 80 -4.66 -7.75 -40.90
CA THR A 80 -4.25 -8.94 -41.68
C THR A 80 -2.83 -9.47 -41.39
N ASP A 81 -1.97 -8.66 -40.76
CA ASP A 81 -0.54 -8.95 -40.56
C ASP A 81 -0.17 -9.36 -39.11
N LEU A 82 -1.11 -9.30 -38.15
CA LEU A 82 -0.85 -9.61 -36.73
C LEU A 82 -1.48 -10.95 -36.32
N GLY A 83 -0.99 -12.02 -36.94
CA GLY A 83 -1.41 -13.41 -36.67
C GLY A 83 -1.21 -13.84 -35.20
N PRO A 84 -1.95 -14.86 -34.75
CA PRO A 84 -2.14 -15.22 -33.34
C PRO A 84 -0.82 -15.49 -32.61
N ILE A 85 -0.83 -15.23 -31.30
CA ILE A 85 0.33 -15.40 -30.42
C ILE A 85 0.04 -16.54 -29.44
N SER A 86 0.74 -17.66 -29.62
CA SER A 86 0.68 -18.81 -28.71
C SER A 86 1.19 -18.45 -27.31
N GLU A 87 0.60 -19.06 -26.27
CA GLU A 87 1.04 -18.96 -24.88
C GLU A 87 2.52 -19.38 -24.71
N GLU A 88 3.02 -20.31 -25.55
CA GLU A 88 4.44 -20.71 -25.58
C GLU A 88 5.36 -19.56 -26.02
N THR A 89 4.90 -18.72 -26.94
CA THR A 89 5.65 -17.54 -27.39
C THR A 89 5.66 -16.46 -26.30
N VAL A 90 4.55 -16.29 -25.57
CA VAL A 90 4.50 -15.44 -24.38
C VAL A 90 5.50 -15.93 -23.31
N LEU A 91 5.59 -17.25 -23.07
CA LEU A 91 6.59 -17.81 -22.16
C LEU A 91 8.03 -17.54 -22.62
N ARG A 92 8.33 -17.71 -23.92
CA ARG A 92 9.66 -17.39 -24.47
C ARG A 92 10.02 -15.92 -24.28
N LEU A 93 9.06 -15.00 -24.45
CA LEU A 93 9.28 -13.57 -24.18
C LEU A 93 9.57 -13.30 -22.69
N TYR A 94 8.82 -13.94 -21.77
CA TYR A 94 9.11 -13.86 -20.33
C TYR A 94 10.51 -14.38 -19.99
N GLN A 95 10.89 -15.54 -20.50
CA GLN A 95 12.22 -16.12 -20.32
C GLN A 95 13.30 -15.19 -20.89
N GLN A 96 13.14 -14.68 -22.12
CA GLN A 96 14.08 -13.76 -22.76
C GLN A 96 14.29 -12.49 -21.94
N VAL A 97 13.22 -11.86 -21.43
CA VAL A 97 13.33 -10.62 -20.65
C VAL A 97 13.91 -10.85 -19.24
N LEU A 98 13.52 -11.94 -18.57
CA LEU A 98 13.92 -12.23 -17.19
C LEU A 98 15.33 -12.85 -17.09
N GLN A 99 15.71 -13.69 -18.05
CA GLN A 99 17.01 -14.39 -18.11
C GLN A 99 18.11 -13.61 -18.84
N ALA A 100 17.80 -12.48 -19.50
CA ALA A 100 18.79 -11.56 -20.08
C ALA A 100 19.78 -10.93 -19.06
N GLY A 101 19.67 -11.29 -17.77
CA GLY A 101 20.61 -10.92 -16.71
C GLY A 101 20.69 -9.42 -16.53
N GLN A 102 21.90 -8.88 -16.60
CA GLN A 102 22.17 -7.45 -16.41
C GLN A 102 21.99 -6.60 -17.69
N ARG A 103 21.58 -7.18 -18.82
CA ARG A 103 21.27 -6.41 -20.04
C ARG A 103 19.99 -5.60 -19.92
N ASN A 104 19.05 -6.08 -19.11
CA ASN A 104 17.82 -5.36 -18.79
C ASN A 104 17.98 -4.61 -17.48
N ALA A 105 17.47 -3.38 -17.45
CA ALA A 105 17.44 -2.58 -16.24
C ALA A 105 16.63 -3.29 -15.14
N LEU A 106 16.99 -3.07 -13.87
CA LEU A 106 16.33 -3.68 -12.72
C LEU A 106 14.81 -3.48 -12.81
N VAL A 107 14.35 -2.24 -12.99
CA VAL A 107 12.93 -1.86 -13.15
C VAL A 107 12.23 -2.68 -14.25
N THR A 108 12.85 -2.85 -15.42
CA THR A 108 12.31 -3.67 -16.51
C THR A 108 12.07 -5.12 -16.10
N ARG A 109 12.96 -5.68 -15.27
CA ARG A 109 12.83 -7.05 -14.72
C ARG A 109 11.75 -7.13 -13.64
N GLU A 110 11.52 -6.08 -12.87
CA GLU A 110 10.42 -6.00 -11.89
C GLU A 110 9.05 -5.97 -12.60
N TYR A 111 8.92 -5.16 -13.66
CA TYR A 111 7.74 -5.15 -14.53
C TYR A 111 7.49 -6.54 -15.12
N ALA A 112 8.53 -7.20 -15.64
CA ALA A 112 8.43 -8.54 -16.20
C ALA A 112 8.05 -9.62 -15.15
N LEU A 113 8.57 -9.54 -13.93
CA LEU A 113 8.27 -10.50 -12.87
C LEU A 113 6.84 -10.32 -12.34
N SER A 114 6.41 -9.07 -12.16
CA SER A 114 5.04 -8.75 -11.72
C SER A 114 4.00 -9.09 -12.80
N SER A 115 4.31 -8.85 -14.08
CA SER A 115 3.42 -9.22 -15.18
C SER A 115 3.37 -10.74 -15.40
N ALA A 116 4.48 -11.46 -15.20
CA ALA A 116 4.50 -12.93 -15.21
C ALA A 116 3.52 -13.50 -14.17
N MET A 117 3.54 -12.95 -12.94
CA MET A 117 2.63 -13.37 -11.89
C MET A 117 1.16 -13.12 -12.23
N LYS A 118 0.85 -11.96 -12.84
CA LYS A 118 -0.51 -11.67 -13.35
C LYS A 118 -0.90 -12.61 -14.48
N TYR A 119 0.02 -12.96 -15.38
CA TYR A 119 -0.22 -13.91 -16.46
C TYR A 119 -0.47 -15.34 -15.95
N CYS A 120 0.18 -15.78 -14.85
CA CYS A 120 -0.07 -17.07 -14.20
C CYS A 120 -1.53 -17.28 -13.70
N THR A 121 -2.35 -16.23 -13.60
CA THR A 121 -3.78 -16.33 -13.27
C THR A 121 -4.69 -16.33 -14.51
N ARG A 122 -4.13 -15.98 -15.68
CA ARG A 122 -4.85 -15.80 -16.95
C ARG A 122 -4.54 -16.91 -17.97
N CYS A 123 -3.38 -17.57 -17.83
CA CYS A 123 -2.89 -18.66 -18.67
C CYS A 123 -3.77 -19.92 -18.56
N GLN A 124 -4.07 -20.58 -19.69
CA GLN A 124 -4.88 -21.81 -19.71
C GLN A 124 -4.02 -23.08 -19.80
N SER A 125 -2.84 -23.03 -20.43
CA SER A 125 -1.93 -24.19 -20.50
C SER A 125 -1.25 -24.51 -19.16
N VAL A 126 -1.48 -25.72 -18.66
CA VAL A 126 -0.83 -26.26 -17.45
C VAL A 126 0.69 -26.36 -17.61
N THR A 127 1.19 -26.68 -18.81
CA THR A 127 2.62 -26.76 -19.11
C THR A 127 3.29 -25.40 -18.98
N VAL A 128 2.71 -24.38 -19.63
CA VAL A 128 3.23 -23.00 -19.59
C VAL A 128 3.16 -22.45 -18.17
N LEU A 129 2.07 -22.69 -17.45
CA LEU A 129 1.91 -22.30 -16.05
C LEU A 129 2.96 -22.95 -15.14
N THR A 130 3.32 -24.21 -15.37
CA THR A 130 4.35 -24.91 -14.58
C THR A 130 5.73 -24.32 -14.82
N GLN A 131 6.09 -24.08 -16.09
CA GLN A 131 7.37 -23.45 -16.45
C GLN A 131 7.45 -21.99 -15.98
N LEU A 132 6.33 -21.27 -15.93
CA LEU A 132 6.27 -19.91 -15.41
C LEU A 132 6.35 -19.87 -13.86
N LYS A 133 5.77 -20.87 -13.16
CA LYS A 133 5.98 -21.08 -11.71
C LYS A 133 7.44 -21.37 -11.38
N GLU A 134 8.12 -22.21 -12.17
CA GLU A 134 9.56 -22.49 -12.03
C GLU A 134 10.40 -21.24 -12.29
N LEU A 135 10.10 -20.50 -13.37
CA LEU A 135 10.79 -19.26 -13.70
C LEU A 135 10.67 -18.22 -12.57
N VAL A 136 9.47 -18.00 -12.02
CA VAL A 136 9.26 -17.09 -10.87
C VAL A 136 10.01 -17.58 -9.63
N SER A 137 9.95 -18.88 -9.34
CA SER A 137 10.63 -19.46 -8.16
C SER A 137 12.15 -19.37 -8.25
N SER A 138 12.73 -19.35 -9.46
CA SER A 138 14.16 -19.10 -9.67
C SER A 138 14.63 -17.71 -9.19
N PHE A 139 13.72 -16.75 -9.03
CA PHE A 139 14.05 -15.42 -8.49
C PHE A 139 14.17 -15.39 -6.96
N ALA A 140 13.73 -16.41 -6.23
CA ALA A 140 13.84 -16.47 -4.76
C ALA A 140 15.29 -16.44 -4.22
N THR A 141 16.28 -16.73 -5.07
CA THR A 141 17.72 -16.68 -4.77
C THR A 141 18.45 -15.60 -5.58
N ASN A 142 17.73 -14.63 -6.15
CA ASN A 142 18.33 -13.56 -6.93
C ASN A 142 19.20 -12.62 -6.07
N ILE A 143 20.27 -12.08 -6.65
CA ILE A 143 21.17 -11.12 -5.99
C ILE A 143 20.51 -9.75 -5.70
N SER A 144 19.48 -9.39 -6.46
CA SER A 144 18.74 -8.14 -6.28
C SER A 144 17.61 -8.32 -5.27
N VAL A 145 17.73 -7.70 -4.09
CA VAL A 145 16.76 -7.80 -2.98
C VAL A 145 15.32 -7.59 -3.44
N GLU A 146 15.05 -6.58 -4.26
CA GLU A 146 13.73 -6.29 -4.83
C GLU A 146 13.13 -7.41 -5.70
N LEU A 147 13.97 -8.10 -6.48
CA LEU A 147 13.55 -9.25 -7.28
C LEU A 147 13.44 -10.51 -6.42
N GLN A 148 14.31 -10.63 -5.42
CA GLN A 148 14.32 -11.73 -4.46
C GLN A 148 13.05 -11.74 -3.61
N GLN A 149 12.68 -10.58 -3.05
CA GLN A 149 11.47 -10.40 -2.25
C GLN A 149 10.22 -10.74 -3.06
N ARG A 150 10.05 -10.14 -4.25
CA ARG A 150 8.90 -10.46 -5.12
C ARG A 150 8.88 -11.93 -5.54
N GLY A 151 10.04 -12.53 -5.84
CA GLY A 151 10.15 -13.96 -6.13
C GLY A 151 9.65 -14.83 -4.99
N LEU A 152 10.10 -14.55 -3.75
CA LEU A 152 9.67 -15.25 -2.54
C LEU A 152 8.16 -15.08 -2.27
N GLU A 153 7.64 -13.85 -2.32
CA GLU A 153 6.22 -13.55 -2.13
C GLU A 153 5.35 -14.27 -3.16
N PHE A 154 5.75 -14.26 -4.44
CA PHE A 154 5.02 -14.93 -5.51
C PHE A 154 5.09 -16.46 -5.41
N THR A 155 6.21 -17.04 -4.95
CA THR A 155 6.29 -18.47 -4.63
C THR A 155 5.35 -18.86 -3.48
N GLN A 156 5.20 -18.02 -2.44
CA GLN A 156 4.21 -18.26 -1.37
C GLN A 156 2.77 -18.19 -1.89
N LEU A 157 2.48 -17.30 -2.84
CA LEU A 157 1.18 -17.23 -3.52
C LEU A 157 0.86 -18.48 -4.36
N PHE A 158 1.86 -19.24 -4.84
CA PHE A 158 1.63 -20.52 -5.53
C PHE A 158 1.46 -21.73 -4.61
N GLY A 159 1.71 -21.59 -3.31
CA GLY A 159 1.53 -22.64 -2.31
C GLY A 159 0.31 -22.38 -1.42
N PRO A 160 0.49 -22.03 -0.13
CA PRO A 160 -0.60 -21.91 0.84
C PRO A 160 -1.68 -20.88 0.47
N TYR A 161 -1.34 -19.87 -0.33
CA TYR A 161 -2.23 -18.75 -0.66
C TYR A 161 -2.79 -18.79 -2.09
N GLU A 162 -2.81 -19.97 -2.74
CA GLU A 162 -3.28 -20.13 -4.12
C GLU A 162 -4.69 -19.56 -4.36
N HIS A 163 -5.58 -19.70 -3.36
CA HIS A 163 -6.95 -19.18 -3.40
C HIS A 163 -7.04 -17.64 -3.41
N LEU A 164 -6.03 -16.92 -2.89
CA LEU A 164 -5.99 -15.46 -2.89
C LEU A 164 -5.49 -14.86 -4.21
N ARG A 165 -4.84 -15.68 -5.08
CA ARG A 165 -4.20 -15.18 -6.31
C ARG A 165 -5.17 -14.44 -7.23
N ASN A 166 -6.40 -14.95 -7.38
CA ASN A 166 -7.36 -14.39 -8.32
C ASN A 166 -7.87 -13.00 -7.87
N GLY A 167 -8.15 -12.83 -6.57
CA GLY A 167 -8.60 -11.53 -6.02
C GLY A 167 -7.47 -10.51 -5.84
N LEU A 168 -6.24 -10.96 -5.58
CA LEU A 168 -5.08 -10.06 -5.44
C LEU A 168 -4.53 -9.58 -6.80
N LEU A 169 -4.74 -10.34 -7.88
CA LEU A 169 -4.20 -10.07 -9.23
C LEU A 169 -5.29 -9.71 -10.25
N GLU A 170 -6.40 -9.15 -9.75
CA GLU A 170 -7.41 -8.45 -10.54
C GLU A 170 -6.80 -7.25 -11.30
N ARG A 171 -7.55 -6.70 -12.25
CA ARG A 171 -7.09 -5.55 -13.06
C ARG A 171 -7.00 -4.30 -12.21
N ILE A 172 -5.91 -3.55 -12.38
CA ILE A 172 -5.74 -2.26 -11.70
C ILE A 172 -6.82 -1.29 -12.20
N PRO A 173 -7.59 -0.61 -11.31
CA PRO A 173 -8.56 0.40 -11.71
C PRO A 173 -7.92 1.55 -12.53
N PRO A 174 -8.61 2.10 -13.54
CA PRO A 174 -8.10 3.20 -14.33
C PRO A 174 -7.90 4.45 -13.45
N LEU A 175 -6.82 5.19 -13.69
CA LEU A 175 -6.46 6.37 -12.91
C LEU A 175 -7.29 7.59 -13.36
N GLU A 176 -7.98 8.25 -12.44
CA GLU A 176 -8.68 9.50 -12.78
C GLU A 176 -7.69 10.66 -13.03
N ASN A 177 -8.05 11.51 -14.00
CA ASN A 177 -7.53 12.87 -14.21
C ASN A 177 -6.06 13.07 -14.64
N ARG A 178 -5.76 12.73 -15.90
CA ARG A 178 -4.61 13.26 -16.67
C ARG A 178 -4.51 14.80 -16.68
N GLN A 179 -5.63 15.52 -16.50
CA GLN A 179 -5.66 16.98 -16.53
C GLN A 179 -4.87 17.62 -15.36
N ALA A 180 -5.03 17.10 -14.14
CA ALA A 180 -4.34 17.60 -12.95
C ALA A 180 -2.80 17.41 -13.03
N ILE A 181 -2.33 16.33 -13.67
CA ILE A 181 -0.90 16.08 -13.91
C ILE A 181 -0.35 17.08 -14.94
N ARG A 182 -1.11 17.37 -16.00
CA ARG A 182 -0.72 18.33 -17.04
C ARG A 182 -0.65 19.77 -16.50
N GLU A 183 -1.54 20.14 -15.59
CA GLU A 183 -1.52 21.45 -14.93
C GLU A 183 -0.31 21.60 -14.00
N LYS A 184 0.03 20.57 -13.22
CA LYS A 184 1.28 20.53 -12.44
C LYS A 184 2.52 20.73 -13.31
N ASN A 185 2.64 19.99 -14.42
CA ASN A 185 3.82 20.12 -15.30
C ASN A 185 3.86 21.47 -16.03
N LYS A 186 2.72 22.12 -16.26
CA LYS A 186 2.67 23.48 -16.82
C LYS A 186 3.12 24.53 -15.81
N ALA A 187 2.86 24.35 -14.52
CA ALA A 187 3.39 25.20 -13.45
C ALA A 187 4.91 25.03 -13.27
N SER A 188 5.45 23.82 -13.42
CA SER A 188 6.90 23.55 -13.37
C SER A 188 7.69 24.25 -14.49
N SER A 189 7.08 24.45 -15.66
CA SER A 189 7.72 25.03 -16.84
C SER A 189 7.86 26.57 -16.82
N ALA A 190 7.22 27.25 -15.85
CA ALA A 190 7.26 28.72 -15.76
C ALA A 190 8.61 29.29 -15.24
N ASN A 191 9.45 28.45 -14.62
CA ASN A 191 10.68 28.89 -13.92
C ASN A 191 11.99 28.52 -14.65
N SER A 192 11.94 28.32 -15.98
CA SER A 192 13.15 28.22 -16.81
C SER A 192 12.99 29.05 -18.09
N SER A 193 13.39 30.32 -18.02
CA SER A 193 13.39 31.24 -19.16
C SER A 193 14.62 32.16 -19.16
N VAL A 194 15.81 31.57 -19.33
CA VAL A 194 17.02 32.31 -19.73
C VAL A 194 17.75 31.49 -20.80
N LEU A 195 18.22 32.17 -21.87
CA LEU A 195 18.90 31.63 -23.07
C LEU A 195 17.95 30.82 -24.00
N GLN A 196 17.50 31.31 -25.16
CA GLN A 196 18.28 31.94 -26.24
C GLN A 196 17.44 32.94 -27.07
N LYS A 197 18.13 33.85 -27.77
CA LYS A 197 17.61 34.88 -28.67
C LYS A 197 18.23 34.70 -30.07
N THR A 198 17.57 35.23 -31.11
CA THR A 198 17.98 35.28 -32.55
C THR A 198 17.83 33.91 -33.24
N VAL A 199 17.25 33.78 -34.44
CA VAL A 199 17.28 34.67 -35.63
C VAL A 199 15.89 34.91 -36.25
N GLU A 200 15.72 36.05 -36.92
CA GLU A 200 14.50 36.53 -37.60
C GLU A 200 14.26 35.90 -38.99
N SER A 201 12.99 35.92 -39.44
CA SER A 201 12.58 36.15 -40.84
C SER A 201 11.09 36.56 -40.86
N GLU A 202 10.78 37.73 -41.42
CA GLU A 202 9.41 38.27 -41.57
C GLU A 202 8.66 37.62 -42.75
N GLU A 203 7.34 37.44 -42.70
CA GLU A 203 6.27 38.17 -43.45
C GLU A 203 4.90 37.44 -43.26
N VAL A 204 3.67 37.98 -43.33
CA VAL A 204 3.09 39.35 -43.41
C VAL A 204 1.91 39.48 -42.41
N LYS A 205 1.61 40.74 -42.04
CA LYS A 205 0.57 41.30 -41.16
C LYS A 205 -0.93 41.17 -41.58
N SER A 206 -1.83 40.99 -40.59
CA SER A 206 -3.12 41.73 -40.45
C SER A 206 -3.72 41.66 -39.02
N GLU A 207 -4.27 42.79 -38.53
CA GLU A 207 -4.72 43.10 -37.15
C GLU A 207 -6.28 43.24 -37.07
N PRO A 208 -6.93 43.65 -35.95
CA PRO A 208 -6.91 43.15 -34.56
C PRO A 208 -8.33 43.05 -33.89
N GLN A 209 -8.46 42.46 -32.69
CA GLN A 209 -9.36 43.02 -31.65
C GLN A 209 -9.08 42.56 -30.18
N GLU A 210 -9.38 43.48 -29.28
CA GLU A 210 -9.29 43.60 -27.79
C GLU A 210 -10.07 42.52 -26.98
N THR A 211 -9.97 42.31 -25.64
CA THR A 211 -9.11 42.78 -24.51
C THR A 211 -9.31 41.88 -23.26
N SER A 212 -8.30 41.85 -22.37
CA SER A 212 -8.33 41.71 -20.88
C SER A 212 -9.42 40.89 -20.15
N GLY A 213 -8.98 39.98 -19.27
CA GLY A 213 -9.86 39.20 -18.38
C GLY A 213 -9.19 38.75 -17.07
N SER A 214 -8.91 39.68 -16.16
CA SER A 214 -8.44 39.39 -14.78
C SER A 214 -9.30 40.15 -13.77
N ALA A 215 -10.50 39.64 -13.48
CA ALA A 215 -11.49 40.31 -12.62
C ALA A 215 -12.29 39.36 -11.69
N ALA A 216 -12.13 38.03 -11.80
CA ALA A 216 -12.97 37.06 -11.08
C ALA A 216 -12.50 36.71 -9.65
N LEU A 217 -11.42 37.34 -9.15
CA LEU A 217 -10.82 37.02 -7.84
C LEU A 217 -10.95 38.14 -6.78
N LEU A 218 -11.68 39.21 -7.08
CA LEU A 218 -11.91 40.34 -6.17
C LEU A 218 -13.30 40.36 -5.51
N ASP A 219 -14.17 39.39 -5.84
CA ASP A 219 -15.58 39.36 -5.42
C ASP A 219 -15.85 38.52 -4.15
N LEU A 220 -14.87 37.78 -3.63
CA LEU A 220 -15.05 36.80 -2.54
C LEU A 220 -14.43 37.19 -1.19
N LEU A 221 -13.96 38.43 -1.02
CA LEU A 221 -13.24 38.89 0.17
C LEU A 221 -13.88 40.10 0.88
N SER A 222 -15.18 40.32 0.68
CA SER A 222 -15.98 41.26 1.47
C SER A 222 -17.35 40.68 1.80
N LEU A 223 -17.55 40.24 3.03
CA LEU A 223 -18.43 40.89 4.02
C LEU A 223 -18.40 40.10 5.35
N ASP A 224 -18.43 40.84 6.46
CA ASP A 224 -18.30 40.33 7.84
C ASP A 224 -19.52 40.72 8.70
N MET A 225 -19.79 39.92 9.74
CA MET A 225 -20.71 40.10 10.89
C MET A 225 -22.15 40.70 10.77
N GLU A 226 -23.14 39.85 11.11
CA GLU A 226 -24.19 39.97 12.18
C GLU A 226 -25.09 41.23 12.38
N PRO A 227 -26.18 41.20 13.20
CA PRO A 227 -26.94 40.06 13.81
C PRO A 227 -28.49 40.16 13.69
N ALA A 228 -29.26 39.09 14.03
CA ALA A 228 -30.59 39.14 14.69
C ALA A 228 -31.23 37.75 14.99
N LEU A 229 -31.95 37.66 16.11
CA LEU A 229 -32.80 36.56 16.64
C LEU A 229 -34.15 37.18 17.13
N PRO A 230 -35.18 36.48 17.71
CA PRO A 230 -35.53 35.03 17.81
C PRO A 230 -37.02 34.69 17.47
N ALA A 231 -37.40 33.39 17.40
CA ALA A 231 -38.74 32.87 17.79
C ALA A 231 -38.83 31.32 17.83
N ALA A 232 -39.70 30.75 18.69
CA ALA A 232 -40.07 29.32 18.86
C ALA A 232 -41.45 29.22 19.59
N PRO A 233 -42.06 28.06 20.02
CA PRO A 233 -41.76 26.62 19.80
C PRO A 233 -43.01 25.65 19.59
N ALA A 234 -42.73 24.34 19.36
CA ALA A 234 -43.49 23.12 19.78
C ALA A 234 -44.85 22.72 19.11
N PRO A 235 -45.40 21.47 19.26
CA PRO A 235 -44.92 20.28 20.01
C PRO A 235 -45.00 18.85 19.34
N LEU A 236 -44.17 17.93 19.87
CA LEU A 236 -44.39 16.49 20.20
C LEU A 236 -45.11 15.47 19.29
N SER A 237 -44.39 14.37 18.97
CA SER A 237 -44.76 12.99 19.41
C SER A 237 -43.54 12.03 19.37
N SER A 238 -43.64 10.87 20.02
CA SER A 238 -42.52 9.99 20.41
C SER A 238 -42.75 8.53 20.02
N GLU A 239 -41.73 7.78 19.57
CA GLU A 239 -41.70 6.31 19.71
C GLU A 239 -40.30 5.67 19.51
N ASN A 240 -40.08 4.52 20.17
CA ASN A 240 -38.81 3.77 20.23
C ASN A 240 -38.35 3.18 18.88
N LYS A 241 -37.04 3.23 18.60
CA LYS A 241 -36.30 2.22 17.81
C LYS A 241 -34.86 2.04 18.27
N GLU A 242 -34.67 1.32 19.36
CA GLU A 242 -33.42 0.59 19.64
C GLU A 242 -33.49 -0.81 18.98
N ASN A 243 -32.34 -1.47 18.84
CA ASN A 243 -32.19 -2.91 18.54
C ASN A 243 -32.59 -3.42 17.13
N LEU A 244 -31.81 -3.02 16.11
CA LEU A 244 -31.71 -3.76 14.83
C LEU A 244 -30.50 -4.74 14.81
N LEU A 245 -29.66 -4.73 15.85
CA LEU A 245 -28.50 -5.63 15.96
C LEU A 245 -28.83 -6.98 16.62
N ASP A 246 -30.01 -7.12 17.23
CA ASP A 246 -30.38 -8.30 18.05
C ASP A 246 -31.18 -9.37 17.27
N ILE A 247 -31.53 -9.09 16.01
CA ILE A 247 -32.36 -9.96 15.17
C ILE A 247 -31.51 -10.93 14.31
N LEU A 248 -30.20 -10.68 14.15
CA LEU A 248 -29.29 -11.52 13.35
C LEU A 248 -28.58 -12.63 14.13
N LEU A 249 -28.75 -12.72 15.46
CA LEU A 249 -28.09 -13.73 16.31
C LEU A 249 -29.02 -14.88 16.74
N ASN A 250 -30.30 -14.86 16.34
CA ASN A 250 -31.31 -15.83 16.81
C ASN A 250 -31.74 -16.87 15.75
N PHE A 251 -30.82 -17.33 14.89
CA PHE A 251 -31.07 -18.42 13.93
C PHE A 251 -30.00 -19.51 14.04
N GLY A 252 -30.12 -20.36 15.06
CA GLY A 252 -29.15 -21.42 15.33
C GLY A 252 -29.34 -22.13 16.68
N GLY A 253 -30.57 -22.51 17.04
CA GLY A 253 -30.87 -23.16 18.31
C GLY A 253 -30.71 -24.69 18.31
N GLY A 254 -30.33 -25.25 19.46
CA GLY A 254 -30.37 -26.68 19.81
C GLY A 254 -29.00 -27.31 20.09
N GLY A 255 -28.73 -27.90 21.26
CA GLY A 255 -29.55 -27.95 22.48
C GLY A 255 -28.95 -28.85 23.58
N GLU A 256 -29.06 -28.36 24.83
CA GLU A 256 -29.07 -29.09 26.12
C GLU A 256 -27.80 -29.85 26.63
N ALA A 257 -27.85 -30.14 27.94
CA ALA A 257 -26.73 -30.38 28.87
C ALA A 257 -26.79 -31.85 29.44
N PRO A 258 -26.22 -32.29 30.61
CA PRO A 258 -25.69 -31.53 31.76
C PRO A 258 -24.41 -32.05 32.51
N LEU A 259 -23.87 -31.16 33.37
CA LEU A 259 -23.28 -31.35 34.72
C LEU A 259 -22.46 -32.63 35.09
N ALA A 260 -21.20 -32.42 35.54
CA ALA A 260 -20.68 -32.91 36.85
C ALA A 260 -19.27 -32.37 37.20
N THR A 261 -18.91 -32.38 38.49
CA THR A 261 -17.70 -31.80 39.11
C THR A 261 -16.70 -32.82 39.68
N ASN A 262 -15.39 -32.54 39.67
CA ASN A 262 -14.33 -32.79 40.70
C ASN A 262 -12.93 -32.56 40.07
N ILE A 263 -12.00 -31.73 40.56
CA ILE A 263 -11.12 -31.77 41.77
C ILE A 263 -10.06 -32.92 41.75
N LEU A 264 -8.82 -32.57 42.13
CA LEU A 264 -7.58 -33.39 42.28
C LEU A 264 -6.81 -33.70 40.98
N GLU A 265 -5.47 -33.86 40.93
CA GLU A 265 -4.31 -33.36 41.71
C GLU A 265 -3.03 -33.71 40.89
N ALA A 266 -1.87 -33.08 41.12
CA ALA A 266 -0.60 -33.47 40.46
C ALA A 266 0.00 -34.75 41.11
N PRO A 267 0.95 -35.49 40.47
CA PRO A 267 2.36 -35.13 40.68
C PRO A 267 3.40 -35.57 39.61
N THR A 268 4.61 -34.99 39.74
CA THR A 268 6.01 -35.50 39.55
C THR A 268 6.30 -36.91 38.98
N THR A 269 7.44 -37.28 38.35
CA THR A 269 8.75 -36.67 37.92
C THR A 269 9.63 -37.76 37.23
N THR A 270 10.78 -37.38 36.65
CA THR A 270 12.05 -38.16 36.59
C THR A 270 12.33 -39.11 35.39
N THR A 271 13.30 -38.65 34.58
CA THR A 271 14.28 -39.35 33.70
C THR A 271 14.31 -40.88 33.54
N SER A 272 14.51 -41.32 32.30
CA SER A 272 15.54 -42.32 31.94
C SER A 272 16.04 -42.12 30.49
N ASN A 273 17.29 -42.49 30.22
CA ASN A 273 17.94 -42.40 28.90
C ASN A 273 17.98 -43.77 28.21
N SER A 274 17.60 -43.81 26.93
CA SER A 274 17.89 -44.89 25.96
C SER A 274 17.68 -44.27 24.57
N ILE A 275 18.69 -43.90 23.78
CA ILE A 275 19.79 -44.70 23.22
C ILE A 275 19.26 -45.98 22.53
N PHE A 276 19.13 -45.87 21.21
CA PHE A 276 19.07 -46.96 20.23
C PHE A 276 17.83 -47.87 20.25
N ASP A 277 16.70 -47.32 19.79
CA ASP A 277 15.89 -48.07 18.82
C ASP A 277 15.44 -47.13 17.70
N GLY A 278 15.64 -47.57 16.47
CA GLY A 278 15.42 -46.75 15.30
C GLY A 278 15.08 -47.61 14.12
N PHE A 279 13.79 -47.93 13.96
CA PHE A 279 13.12 -48.03 12.66
C PHE A 279 11.60 -48.13 12.86
N GLY A 280 10.87 -47.07 12.51
CA GLY A 280 9.43 -47.13 12.19
C GLY A 280 8.43 -46.96 13.34
N ASP A 281 7.90 -45.75 13.49
CA ASP A 281 6.44 -45.56 13.54
C ASP A 281 6.04 -44.19 12.96
N LEU A 282 5.15 -44.18 11.97
CA LEU A 282 4.64 -42.99 11.27
C LEU A 282 3.19 -42.72 11.71
N SER A 283 2.97 -42.57 13.02
CA SER A 283 1.62 -42.51 13.61
C SER A 283 1.35 -41.29 14.50
N SER A 284 2.33 -40.40 14.71
CA SER A 284 2.23 -39.32 15.71
C SER A 284 2.61 -37.92 15.19
N LEU A 285 1.94 -37.47 14.13
CA LEU A 285 1.89 -36.04 13.75
C LEU A 285 0.47 -35.49 13.92
N ASN A 286 -0.01 -35.51 15.16
CA ASN A 286 -1.14 -34.72 15.60
C ASN A 286 -0.67 -33.75 16.70
N SER A 287 -0.03 -32.66 16.26
CA SER A 287 0.41 -31.57 17.14
C SER A 287 -0.15 -30.23 16.66
N VAL A 288 -1.10 -29.71 17.43
CA VAL A 288 -1.29 -28.29 17.80
C VAL A 288 -0.81 -27.25 16.77
N VAL A 289 -1.79 -26.53 16.20
CA VAL A 289 -1.54 -25.27 15.50
C VAL A 289 -1.08 -24.21 16.51
N GLU A 290 0.23 -24.03 16.65
CA GLU A 290 0.79 -22.81 17.22
C GLU A 290 0.99 -21.75 16.13
N LYS A 291 0.57 -20.52 16.44
CA LYS A 291 0.73 -19.34 15.59
C LYS A 291 2.22 -19.05 15.40
N PRO A 292 2.71 -18.77 14.17
CA PRO A 292 4.15 -18.63 13.92
C PRO A 292 4.73 -17.47 14.73
N ARG A 293 5.52 -17.82 15.75
CA ARG A 293 6.37 -16.89 16.50
C ARG A 293 7.63 -16.66 15.68
N ALA A 294 7.99 -15.40 15.43
CA ALA A 294 9.22 -15.07 14.72
C ALA A 294 10.43 -15.76 15.38
N PRO A 295 11.40 -16.28 14.60
CA PRO A 295 12.54 -16.99 15.14
C PRO A 295 13.34 -16.08 16.08
N SER A 296 13.50 -16.52 17.32
CA SER A 296 14.28 -15.77 18.31
C SER A 296 15.76 -15.78 17.93
N VAL A 297 16.43 -14.64 18.19
CA VAL A 297 17.85 -14.36 17.90
C VAL A 297 18.80 -15.50 18.34
N SER A 298 18.43 -16.22 19.40
CA SER A 298 19.13 -17.39 19.95
C SER A 298 19.44 -18.53 18.97
N PHE A 299 18.70 -18.67 17.86
CA PHE A 299 19.00 -19.70 16.85
C PHE A 299 20.28 -19.36 16.07
N TYR A 300 20.45 -18.11 15.67
CA TYR A 300 21.58 -17.67 14.82
C TYR A 300 22.89 -17.59 15.61
N GLU A 301 22.82 -17.12 16.85
CA GLU A 301 23.96 -17.02 17.76
C GLU A 301 24.57 -18.40 18.06
N LYS A 302 23.73 -19.43 18.24
CA LYS A 302 24.16 -20.82 18.45
C LYS A 302 24.91 -21.43 17.25
N HIS A 303 24.71 -20.90 16.04
CA HIS A 303 25.34 -21.37 14.81
C HIS A 303 26.45 -20.45 14.27
N GLY A 304 26.89 -19.46 15.06
CA GLY A 304 28.01 -18.58 14.71
C GLY A 304 27.73 -17.59 13.56
N LEU A 305 26.49 -17.50 13.11
CA LEU A 305 26.06 -16.56 12.08
C LEU A 305 25.68 -15.22 12.73
N LYS A 306 26.68 -14.35 12.91
CA LYS A 306 26.41 -12.93 13.15
C LYS A 306 25.80 -12.32 11.89
N LEU A 307 24.47 -12.24 11.86
CA LEU A 307 23.81 -11.19 11.10
C LEU A 307 24.10 -9.87 11.82
N ASP A 308 24.88 -9.00 11.20
CA ASP A 308 24.84 -7.57 11.52
C ASP A 308 23.48 -7.04 11.06
N VAL A 309 22.46 -7.31 11.89
CA VAL A 309 21.18 -6.59 11.81
C VAL A 309 21.52 -5.15 12.13
N VAL A 310 21.66 -4.34 11.07
CA VAL A 310 21.65 -2.89 11.19
C VAL A 310 20.26 -2.52 11.66
N GLU A 311 20.06 -2.51 12.99
CA GLU A 311 18.88 -1.94 13.60
C GLU A 311 18.80 -0.48 13.14
N LYS A 312 17.88 -0.25 12.23
CA LYS A 312 17.63 1.06 11.64
C LYS A 312 17.31 2.02 12.79
N PRO A 313 17.93 3.22 12.85
CA PRO A 313 17.88 4.07 14.04
C PRO A 313 16.44 4.48 14.34
N ARG A 314 15.85 3.82 15.34
CA ARG A 314 14.46 4.03 15.73
C ARG A 314 14.31 5.41 16.36
N ALA A 315 13.31 6.17 15.92
CA ALA A 315 13.03 7.48 16.51
C ALA A 315 12.70 7.33 18.02
N PRO A 316 13.29 8.16 18.90
CA PRO A 316 13.08 8.06 20.34
C PRO A 316 11.61 8.35 20.69
N SER A 317 11.09 7.68 21.72
CA SER A 317 9.75 7.93 22.22
C SER A 317 9.64 9.33 22.83
N VAL A 318 8.44 9.91 22.78
CA VAL A 318 8.14 11.25 23.32
C VAL A 318 7.03 11.16 24.37
N SER A 319 7.41 11.27 25.64
CA SER A 319 6.47 11.50 26.73
C SER A 319 6.04 12.96 26.76
N PHE A 320 4.74 13.22 26.63
CA PHE A 320 4.19 14.57 26.52
C PHE A 320 3.18 14.93 27.62
N TYR A 321 2.79 13.96 28.43
CA TYR A 321 1.86 14.15 29.54
C TYR A 321 2.20 13.19 30.67
N GLU A 322 2.29 13.72 31.90
CA GLU A 322 2.46 12.94 33.12
C GLU A 322 1.81 13.69 34.28
N LYS A 323 0.52 13.39 34.54
CA LYS A 323 -0.26 14.00 35.64
C LYS A 323 -1.31 13.01 36.14
N HIS A 324 -1.76 13.18 37.38
CA HIS A 324 -2.81 12.36 38.00
C HIS A 324 -2.53 10.84 38.00
N GLY A 325 -1.26 10.43 37.92
CA GLY A 325 -0.86 9.03 37.76
C GLY A 325 -0.98 8.48 36.32
N LEU A 326 -1.44 9.29 35.36
CA LEU A 326 -1.54 8.93 33.96
C LEU A 326 -0.35 9.51 33.17
N LYS A 327 0.45 8.63 32.56
CA LYS A 327 1.55 8.97 31.65
C LYS A 327 1.13 8.66 30.21
N LEU A 328 1.30 9.60 29.28
CA LEU A 328 1.11 9.39 27.85
C LEU A 328 2.42 9.58 27.08
N GLU A 329 2.69 8.63 26.20
CA GLU A 329 3.93 8.54 25.44
C GLU A 329 3.63 8.14 23.98
N PHE A 330 4.30 8.80 23.03
CA PHE A 330 4.31 8.39 21.63
C PHE A 330 5.53 7.53 21.35
N GLU A 331 5.29 6.33 20.85
CA GLU A 331 6.31 5.45 20.28
C GLU A 331 6.18 5.50 18.75
N PHE A 332 7.27 5.79 18.05
CA PHE A 332 7.26 5.88 16.59
C PHE A 332 7.52 4.51 15.96
N SER A 333 6.73 4.18 14.94
CA SER A 333 6.97 3.06 14.04
C SER A 333 7.45 3.55 12.67
N SER A 334 7.87 2.63 11.80
CA SER A 334 8.28 2.95 10.42
C SER A 334 7.30 3.88 9.72
N ALA A 335 7.82 4.94 9.10
CA ALA A 335 7.03 5.84 8.29
C ALA A 335 6.53 5.13 7.03
N GLU A 336 5.24 5.26 6.74
CA GLU A 336 4.64 4.80 5.49
C GLU A 336 4.88 5.86 4.41
N ILE A 337 5.38 5.45 3.25
CA ILE A 337 5.53 6.32 2.08
C ILE A 337 4.44 5.94 1.08
N ASP A 338 3.52 6.87 0.80
CA ASP A 338 2.50 6.68 -0.22
C ASP A 338 3.12 6.59 -1.62
N VAL A 339 2.36 6.04 -2.58
CA VAL A 339 2.70 5.95 -4.02
C VAL A 339 3.13 7.31 -4.64
N VAL A 340 2.78 8.43 -4.00
CA VAL A 340 3.12 9.81 -4.42
C VAL A 340 4.42 10.34 -3.77
N GLY A 341 5.15 9.51 -3.02
CA GLY A 341 6.36 9.91 -2.29
C GLY A 341 6.09 10.78 -1.06
N ILE A 342 4.85 10.80 -0.57
CA ILE A 342 4.42 11.61 0.58
C ILE A 342 4.67 10.82 1.88
N PRO A 343 5.42 11.38 2.85
CA PRO A 343 5.69 10.68 4.11
C PRO A 343 4.50 10.77 5.08
N THR A 344 4.13 9.62 5.64
CA THR A 344 3.17 9.45 6.72
C THR A 344 3.87 8.92 7.96
N ALA A 345 3.99 9.75 8.99
CA ALA A 345 4.47 9.34 10.29
C ALA A 345 3.40 8.49 10.98
N VAL A 346 3.74 7.25 11.36
CA VAL A 346 2.88 6.37 12.14
C VAL A 346 3.43 6.31 13.57
N MET A 347 2.60 6.65 14.55
CA MET A 347 2.97 6.63 15.96
C MET A 347 1.90 5.92 16.80
N THR A 348 2.34 5.16 17.77
CA THR A 348 1.50 4.48 18.76
C THR A 348 1.47 5.34 20.01
N LEU A 349 0.31 5.89 20.33
CA LEU A 349 0.04 6.44 21.65
C LEU A 349 -0.05 5.28 22.65
N THR A 350 0.66 5.39 23.77
CA THR A 350 0.47 4.52 24.95
C THR A 350 0.13 5.39 26.16
N ALA A 351 -1.08 5.21 26.70
CA ALA A 351 -1.51 5.79 27.97
C ALA A 351 -1.37 4.74 29.07
N THR A 352 -0.56 5.01 30.09
CA THR A 352 -0.26 4.09 31.21
C THR A 352 -0.66 4.73 32.53
N ASN A 353 -1.38 3.99 33.37
CA ASN A 353 -1.82 4.45 34.69
C ASN A 353 -1.00 3.80 35.81
N SER A 354 -0.23 4.61 36.56
CA SER A 354 0.51 4.19 37.74
C SER A 354 -0.30 4.30 39.04
N GLY A 355 -1.49 4.92 39.00
CA GLY A 355 -2.41 5.01 40.14
C GLY A 355 -3.15 3.68 40.40
N ALA A 356 -3.57 3.47 41.64
CA ALA A 356 -4.31 2.27 42.04
C ALA A 356 -5.78 2.25 41.54
N VAL A 357 -6.36 3.44 41.28
CA VAL A 357 -7.73 3.60 40.78
C VAL A 357 -7.72 3.55 39.24
N PRO A 358 -8.61 2.79 38.58
CA PRO A 358 -8.72 2.81 37.13
C PRO A 358 -9.21 4.16 36.60
N VAL A 359 -8.67 4.58 35.46
CA VAL A 359 -9.10 5.77 34.74
C VAL A 359 -10.13 5.35 33.69
N SER A 360 -11.39 5.75 33.84
CA SER A 360 -12.48 5.46 32.89
C SER A 360 -12.72 6.63 31.93
N ASN A 361 -13.56 6.42 30.91
CA ASN A 361 -13.93 7.42 29.91
C ASN A 361 -12.75 8.12 29.22
N PHE A 362 -11.61 7.42 29.09
CA PHE A 362 -10.41 7.98 28.48
C PHE A 362 -10.65 8.26 27.00
N LEU A 363 -10.62 9.54 26.66
CA LEU A 363 -10.75 10.05 25.30
C LEU A 363 -9.54 10.94 24.98
N PHE A 364 -8.80 10.51 23.96
CA PHE A 364 -7.71 11.28 23.36
C PHE A 364 -8.21 12.00 22.11
N GLN A 365 -7.99 13.31 22.05
CA GLN A 365 -8.23 14.14 20.88
C GLN A 365 -6.95 14.88 20.51
N ALA A 366 -6.67 15.00 19.21
CA ALA A 366 -5.53 15.75 18.70
C ALA A 366 -5.91 16.60 17.50
N ALA A 367 -5.14 17.68 17.29
CA ALA A 367 -5.22 18.55 16.14
C ALA A 367 -3.81 18.95 15.69
N VAL A 368 -3.61 19.04 14.37
CA VAL A 368 -2.36 19.43 13.71
C VAL A 368 -2.58 20.66 12.81
N PRO A 369 -1.53 21.42 12.47
CA PRO A 369 -1.61 22.49 11.47
C PRO A 369 -2.15 22.01 10.12
N LYS A 370 -2.80 22.89 9.36
CA LYS A 370 -3.40 22.60 8.03
C LYS A 370 -2.41 22.04 6.99
N THR A 371 -1.10 22.10 7.23
CA THR A 371 -0.05 21.49 6.40
C THR A 371 0.05 19.96 6.59
N PHE A 372 -0.69 19.40 7.55
CA PHE A 372 -0.74 17.98 7.85
C PHE A 372 -2.18 17.47 7.85
N GLN A 373 -2.34 16.18 7.55
CA GLN A 373 -3.59 15.45 7.72
C GLN A 373 -3.41 14.45 8.87
N LEU A 374 -4.27 14.55 9.89
CA LEU A 374 -4.30 13.68 11.06
C LEU A 374 -5.39 12.62 10.92
N GLN A 375 -5.05 11.37 11.22
CA GLN A 375 -6.00 10.26 11.32
C GLN A 375 -5.76 9.54 12.65
N LEU A 376 -6.84 9.34 13.42
CA LEU A 376 -6.85 8.60 14.67
C LEU A 376 -7.57 7.26 14.45
N SER A 377 -6.91 6.15 14.75
CA SER A 377 -7.57 4.84 14.82
C SER A 377 -8.41 4.74 16.10
N PRO A 378 -9.39 3.81 16.18
CA PRO A 378 -10.05 3.51 17.45
C PRO A 378 -9.04 3.11 18.54
N PRO A 379 -9.21 3.56 19.80
CA PRO A 379 -8.36 3.15 20.91
C PRO A 379 -8.61 1.68 21.29
N SER A 380 -7.62 1.04 21.92
CA SER A 380 -7.72 -0.35 22.41
C SER A 380 -8.75 -0.54 23.53
N GLY A 381 -9.25 0.55 24.11
CA GLY A 381 -10.27 0.59 25.15
C GLY A 381 -10.45 2.01 25.70
N THR A 382 -11.54 2.25 26.42
CA THR A 382 -11.86 3.54 27.06
C THR A 382 -11.53 3.59 28.56
N THR A 383 -10.94 2.52 29.11
CA THR A 383 -10.58 2.42 30.53
C THR A 383 -9.13 1.98 30.67
N VAL A 384 -8.29 2.80 31.31
CA VAL A 384 -6.92 2.48 31.69
C VAL A 384 -6.92 1.87 33.08
N GLY A 385 -6.71 0.56 33.18
CA GLY A 385 -6.70 -0.17 34.45
C GLY A 385 -5.73 0.42 35.48
N GLY A 386 -6.03 0.25 36.77
CA GLY A 386 -5.10 0.63 37.85
C GLY A 386 -3.82 -0.20 37.85
N SER A 387 -2.81 0.26 38.56
CA SER A 387 -1.57 -0.48 38.87
C SER A 387 -0.79 -0.98 37.64
N GLY A 388 -0.63 -0.13 36.61
CA GLY A 388 0.12 -0.43 35.39
C GLY A 388 -0.73 -0.84 34.20
N GLY A 389 -2.05 -0.63 34.24
CA GLY A 389 -2.92 -0.78 33.08
C GLY A 389 -2.52 0.17 31.95
N ARG A 390 -2.74 -0.26 30.70
CA ARG A 390 -2.37 0.49 29.49
C ARG A 390 -3.50 0.50 28.46
N VAL A 391 -3.67 1.62 27.78
CA VAL A 391 -4.49 1.77 26.56
C VAL A 391 -3.58 2.26 25.44
N THR A 392 -3.74 1.71 24.25
CA THR A 392 -2.98 2.14 23.06
C THR A 392 -3.91 2.66 21.97
N GLN A 393 -3.40 3.58 21.15
CA GLN A 393 -4.13 4.13 20.01
C GLN A 393 -3.16 4.50 18.89
N THR A 394 -3.42 4.04 17.67
CA THR A 394 -2.60 4.41 16.50
C THR A 394 -2.99 5.80 16.01
N VAL A 395 -1.97 6.63 15.79
CA VAL A 395 -2.08 7.98 15.26
C VAL A 395 -1.24 8.04 13.98
N LYS A 396 -1.87 8.42 12.86
CA LYS A 396 -1.19 8.65 11.58
C LYS A 396 -1.20 10.13 11.26
N VAL A 397 -0.03 10.68 10.91
CA VAL A 397 0.13 12.08 10.51
C VAL A 397 0.81 12.12 9.14
N ARG A 398 0.06 12.53 8.12
CA ARG A 398 0.52 12.65 6.74
C ARG A 398 0.92 14.09 6.45
N SER A 399 2.11 14.30 5.89
CA SER A 399 2.51 15.62 5.37
C SER A 399 1.74 15.95 4.10
N LEU A 400 1.28 17.19 3.91
CA LEU A 400 0.76 17.64 2.61
C LEU A 400 1.84 18.27 1.71
N ALA A 401 3.08 18.35 2.21
CA ALA A 401 4.25 18.82 1.48
C ALA A 401 5.28 17.70 1.30
N ALA A 402 6.02 17.71 0.19
CA ALA A 402 7.06 16.72 -0.11
C ALA A 402 8.22 16.75 0.90
N VAL A 403 8.55 17.93 1.43
CA VAL A 403 9.42 18.09 2.60
C VAL A 403 8.53 18.42 3.80
N PRO A 404 8.42 17.56 4.83
CA PRO A 404 7.57 17.83 5.98
C PRO A 404 8.11 19.00 6.81
N PRO A 405 7.31 20.02 7.13
CA PRO A 405 7.71 21.05 8.07
C PRO A 405 7.78 20.50 9.50
N ALA A 406 8.23 21.31 10.46
CA ALA A 406 8.24 20.90 11.87
C ALA A 406 6.82 20.60 12.37
N LEU A 407 6.57 19.35 12.79
CA LEU A 407 5.29 18.93 13.32
C LEU A 407 5.04 19.61 14.67
N ARG A 408 3.80 20.08 14.85
CA ARG A 408 3.25 20.52 16.14
C ARG A 408 1.88 19.86 16.30
N MET A 409 1.54 19.44 17.50
CA MET A 409 0.27 18.78 17.77
C MET A 409 -0.34 19.30 19.06
N ARG A 410 -1.58 19.80 18.98
CA ARG A 410 -2.37 20.18 20.15
C ARG A 410 -3.22 19.00 20.57
N VAL A 411 -3.05 18.55 21.81
CA VAL A 411 -3.76 17.39 22.38
C VAL A 411 -4.73 17.87 23.43
N LYS A 412 -5.95 17.33 23.41
CA LYS A 412 -6.94 17.45 24.48
C LYS A 412 -7.25 16.05 25.01
N LEU A 413 -7.22 15.91 26.33
CA LEU A 413 -7.54 14.69 27.05
C LEU A 413 -8.82 14.95 27.87
N SER A 414 -9.69 13.96 27.94
CA SER A 414 -10.75 13.91 28.95
C SER A 414 -10.86 12.50 29.50
N PHE A 415 -10.97 12.37 30.82
CA PHE A 415 -10.99 11.10 31.52
C PHE A 415 -11.57 11.25 32.93
N SER A 416 -12.06 10.15 33.51
CA SER A 416 -12.62 10.12 34.86
C SER A 416 -11.73 9.27 35.77
N ILE A 417 -11.33 9.79 36.94
CA ILE A 417 -10.63 9.01 37.98
C ILE A 417 -11.61 8.75 39.12
N GLY A 418 -12.12 7.52 39.21
CA GLY A 418 -13.23 7.19 40.10
C GLY A 418 -14.49 7.97 39.69
N SER A 419 -14.92 8.92 40.54
CA SER A 419 -16.07 9.80 40.29
C SER A 419 -15.69 11.25 39.95
N VAL A 420 -14.41 11.53 39.67
CA VAL A 420 -13.93 12.88 39.34
C VAL A 420 -13.52 12.95 37.88
N ASP A 421 -14.25 13.73 37.09
CA ASP A 421 -13.90 14.05 35.71
C ASP A 421 -12.75 15.05 35.66
N GLN A 422 -11.83 14.83 34.71
CA GLN A 422 -10.67 15.64 34.44
C GLN A 422 -10.61 15.93 32.93
N ALA A 423 -10.23 17.15 32.56
CA ALA A 423 -10.07 17.56 31.17
C ALA A 423 -8.85 18.48 31.04
N ASP A 424 -7.86 18.03 30.27
CA ASP A 424 -6.54 18.65 30.19
C ASP A 424 -6.17 18.92 28.73
N GLN A 425 -5.35 19.96 28.50
CA GLN A 425 -4.87 20.32 27.17
C GLN A 425 -3.38 20.61 27.19
N CYS A 426 -2.65 20.13 26.18
CA CYS A 426 -1.22 20.38 26.00
C CYS A 426 -0.85 20.55 24.52
N GLU A 427 0.34 21.09 24.26
CA GLU A 427 0.87 21.27 22.91
C GLU A 427 2.27 20.65 22.81
N ILE A 428 2.43 19.78 21.81
CA ILE A 428 3.65 19.00 21.56
C ILE A 428 4.40 19.67 20.42
N ASN A 429 5.58 20.17 20.71
CA ASN A 429 6.42 20.93 19.78
C ASN A 429 7.76 20.27 19.46
N GLN A 430 8.04 19.11 20.05
CA GLN A 430 9.31 18.38 19.94
C GLN A 430 9.08 16.96 19.41
N PHE A 431 8.79 16.85 18.12
CA PHE A 431 8.80 15.56 17.42
C PHE A 431 10.22 15.27 16.89
N PRO A 432 10.73 14.03 17.00
CA PRO A 432 12.05 13.69 16.47
C PRO A 432 12.05 13.82 14.93
N ALA A 433 13.12 14.34 14.33
CA ALA A 433 13.21 14.42 12.86
C ALA A 433 13.06 13.04 12.18
N LEU A 434 13.47 11.97 12.88
CA LEU A 434 13.33 10.58 12.45
C LEU A 434 11.89 10.06 12.43
N CYS A 435 10.87 10.80 12.89
CA CYS A 435 9.47 10.35 12.80
C CYS A 435 8.95 10.28 11.35
N TRP A 436 9.65 10.92 10.40
CA TRP A 436 9.37 10.89 8.97
C TRP A 436 10.25 9.91 8.19
N SER A 437 11.34 9.41 8.78
CA SER A 437 12.19 8.41 8.15
C SER A 437 11.68 7.02 8.48
N ASN A 438 11.41 6.24 7.43
CA ASN A 438 11.35 4.78 7.53
C ASN A 438 12.73 4.25 7.92
#